data_AF-A0A9X4NVY4-F1
#
_entry.id   AF-A0A9X4NVY4-F1
#
_cell.length_a   1.000
_cell.length_b   1.000
_cell.length_c   1.000
_cell.angle_alpha   90.00
_cell.angle_beta   90.00
_cell.angle_gamma   90.00
#
_symmetry.space_group_name_H-M   'P 1'
#
loop_
_entity.id
_entity.type
_entity.pdbx_description
1 polymer ?
#
loop_
_entity_poly.entity_id
_entity_poly.type
_entity_poly.pdbx_seq_one_letter_code
_entity_poly.pdbx_strand_id
1 'polypeptide(L)'
;MRTNIVIDDKLMAEVMAYGDFKTKREAVEEGLRMLKRRKVYDGLLALRGKLQWDDSDEGWARYRAEQLALKAAGAPYDNDIDTTADAQPGARPQVLQEPAPPSLAVKARKTP
;
A
#
# COMPACT_ATOMS: atom_id res chain seq x y z
N MET A 1 29.16 19.59 -0.77
CA MET A 1 30.52 19.85 -1.30
C MET A 1 30.45 21.02 -2.26
N ARG A 2 31.39 21.98 -2.19
CA ARG A 2 31.44 23.10 -3.14
C ARG A 2 32.20 22.64 -4.39
N THR A 3 31.55 22.74 -5.54
CA THR A 3 32.13 22.35 -6.84
C THR A 3 31.88 23.46 -7.83
N ASN A 4 32.83 23.70 -8.74
CA ASN A 4 32.66 24.62 -9.85
C ASN A 4 32.27 23.84 -11.11
N ILE A 5 31.13 24.17 -11.71
CA ILE A 5 30.57 23.48 -12.88
C ILE A 5 30.01 24.51 -13.85
N VAL A 6 30.15 24.24 -15.15
CA VAL A 6 29.56 25.07 -16.21
C VAL A 6 28.15 24.54 -16.49
N ILE A 7 27.15 25.41 -16.40
CA ILE A 7 25.73 25.11 -16.65
C ILE A 7 25.21 26.08 -17.72
N ASP A 8 24.30 25.61 -18.58
CA ASP A 8 23.62 26.47 -19.55
C ASP A 8 22.76 27.54 -18.84
N ASP A 9 22.97 28.80 -19.22
CA ASP A 9 22.26 29.94 -18.63
C ASP A 9 20.75 29.93 -18.91
N LYS A 10 20.32 29.43 -20.08
CA LYS A 10 18.90 29.30 -20.42
C LYS A 10 18.24 28.27 -19.52
N LEU A 11 18.89 27.13 -19.33
CA LEU A 11 18.40 26.08 -18.43
C LEU A 11 18.26 26.61 -17.00
N MET A 12 19.27 27.33 -16.49
CA MET A 12 19.20 27.90 -15.14
C MET A 12 18.08 28.96 -15.03
N ALA A 13 17.89 29.78 -16.06
CA ALA A 13 16.83 30.78 -16.09
C ALA A 13 15.44 30.12 -16.07
N GLU A 14 15.23 29.06 -16.86
CA GLU A 14 13.99 28.29 -16.86
C GLU A 14 13.73 27.66 -15.47
N VAL A 15 14.73 27.00 -14.88
CA VAL A 15 14.56 26.38 -13.56
C VAL A 15 14.22 27.40 -12.48
N MET A 16 14.83 28.58 -12.52
CA MET A 16 14.52 29.67 -11.57
C MET A 16 13.17 30.35 -11.85
N ALA A 17 12.67 30.31 -13.09
CA ALA A 17 11.36 30.84 -13.45
C ALA A 17 10.21 29.89 -13.11
N TYR A 18 10.43 28.58 -13.25
CA TYR A 18 9.43 27.55 -12.96
C TYR A 18 9.43 27.08 -11.51
N GLY A 19 10.57 27.18 -10.80
CA GLY A 19 10.71 26.73 -9.43
C GLY A 19 10.79 27.90 -8.44
N ASP A 20 10.26 27.70 -7.24
CA ASP A 20 10.31 28.66 -6.13
C ASP A 20 11.69 28.67 -5.42
N PHE A 21 12.78 28.85 -6.18
CA PHE A 21 14.14 28.82 -5.64
C PHE A 21 14.68 30.23 -5.39
N LYS A 22 15.29 30.44 -4.22
CA LYS A 22 15.90 31.74 -3.88
C LYS A 22 17.31 31.88 -4.45
N THR A 23 18.00 30.76 -4.66
CA THR A 23 19.40 30.74 -5.12
C THR A 23 19.66 29.65 -6.15
N LYS A 24 20.64 29.89 -7.03
CA LYS A 24 21.10 28.89 -8.03
C LYS A 24 21.56 27.58 -7.37
N ARG A 25 22.14 27.64 -6.16
CA ARG A 25 22.56 26.43 -5.40
C ARG A 25 21.36 25.58 -5.02
N GLU A 26 20.30 26.22 -4.51
CA GLU A 26 19.07 25.55 -4.07
C GLU A 26 18.40 24.84 -5.25
N ALA A 27 18.29 25.52 -6.40
CA ALA A 27 17.77 24.94 -7.63
C ALA A 27 18.53 23.66 -8.05
N VAL A 28 19.87 23.68 -7.98
CA VAL A 28 20.71 22.52 -8.31
C VAL A 28 20.53 21.39 -7.30
N GLU A 29 20.46 21.71 -6.00
CA GLU A 29 20.27 20.71 -4.94
C GLU A 29 18.90 20.01 -5.05
N GLU A 30 17.83 20.77 -5.30
CA GLU A 30 16.51 20.19 -5.52
C GLU A 30 16.45 19.37 -6.82
N GLY A 31 17.10 19.82 -7.89
CA GLY A 31 17.25 19.04 -9.12
C GLY A 31 17.93 17.69 -8.89
N LEU A 32 19.02 17.66 -8.12
CA LEU A 32 19.70 16.42 -7.75
C LEU A 32 18.85 15.52 -6.86
N ARG A 33 18.09 16.11 -5.92
CA ARG A 33 17.17 15.35 -5.07
C ARG A 33 16.03 14.73 -5.89
N MET A 34 15.50 15.46 -6.87
CA MET A 34 14.49 14.98 -7.81
C MET A 34 15.01 13.77 -8.60
N LEU A 35 16.24 13.82 -9.11
CA LEU A 35 16.86 12.70 -9.82
C LEU A 35 17.00 11.44 -8.94
N LYS A 36 17.42 11.61 -7.67
CA LYS A 36 17.46 10.50 -6.70
C LYS A 36 16.08 9.85 -6.54
N ARG A 37 15.04 10.67 -6.35
CA ARG A 37 13.66 10.17 -6.20
C ARG A 37 13.19 9.44 -7.46
N ARG A 38 13.47 9.98 -8.64
CA ARG A 38 13.07 9.37 -9.92
C ARG A 38 13.59 7.95 -10.08
N LYS A 39 14.84 7.68 -9.68
CA LYS A 39 15.40 6.31 -9.74
C LYS A 39 14.65 5.32 -8.84
N VAL A 40 14.14 5.77 -7.70
CA VAL A 40 13.31 4.93 -6.83
C VAL A 40 11.97 4.61 -7.51
N TYR A 41 11.34 5.60 -8.13
CA TYR A 41 10.11 5.40 -8.89
C TYR A 41 10.30 4.49 -10.11
N ASP A 42 11.42 4.61 -10.82
CA ASP A 42 11.74 3.70 -11.93
C ASP A 42 11.83 2.24 -11.45
N GLY A 43 12.41 2.01 -10.27
CA GLY A 43 12.46 0.68 -9.63
C GLY A 43 11.09 0.14 -9.27
N LEU A 44 10.23 0.97 -8.67
CA LEU A 44 8.83 0.61 -8.38
C LEU A 44 8.05 0.28 -9.65
N LEU A 45 8.24 1.07 -10.71
CA LEU A 45 7.59 0.84 -11.99
C LEU A 45 8.05 -0.49 -12.62
N ALA A 46 9.32 -0.87 -12.43
CA ALA A 46 9.84 -2.16 -12.90
C ALA A 46 9.25 -3.37 -12.16
N LEU A 47 8.66 -3.17 -10.98
CA LEU A 47 7.92 -4.20 -10.22
C LEU A 47 6.45 -4.29 -10.66
N ARG A 48 5.96 -3.33 -11.45
CA ARG A 48 4.60 -3.36 -12.00
C ARG A 48 4.39 -4.64 -12.81
N GLY A 49 3.32 -5.38 -12.48
CA GLY A 49 2.95 -6.64 -13.14
C GLY A 49 3.79 -7.85 -12.73
N LYS A 50 4.83 -7.70 -11.90
CA LYS A 50 5.58 -8.82 -11.31
C LYS A 50 5.06 -9.20 -9.93
N LEU A 51 4.43 -8.25 -9.25
CA LEU A 51 3.90 -8.48 -7.92
C LEU A 51 2.58 -9.24 -8.02
N GLN A 52 2.56 -10.42 -7.40
CA GLN A 52 1.35 -11.22 -7.23
C GLN A 52 0.66 -10.73 -5.97
N TRP A 53 -0.47 -10.03 -6.14
CA TRP A 53 -1.34 -9.65 -5.04
C TRP A 53 -2.35 -10.77 -4.85
N ASP A 54 -2.46 -11.27 -3.62
CA ASP A 54 -3.51 -12.21 -3.24
C ASP A 54 -4.63 -11.43 -2.56
N ASP A 55 -5.74 -11.25 -3.27
CA ASP A 55 -6.95 -10.59 -2.78
C ASP A 55 -8.07 -11.61 -2.53
N SER A 56 -7.71 -12.87 -2.30
CA SER A 56 -8.67 -13.90 -1.93
C SER A 56 -9.09 -13.77 -0.47
N ASP A 57 -10.36 -14.09 -0.19
CA ASP A 57 -10.88 -14.13 1.18
C ASP A 57 -10.07 -15.09 2.07
N GLU A 58 -9.57 -16.19 1.48
CA GLU A 58 -8.70 -17.16 2.16
C GLU A 58 -7.34 -16.56 2.53
N GLY A 59 -6.70 -15.83 1.62
CA GLY A 59 -5.45 -15.11 1.88
C GLY A 59 -5.60 -14.11 3.03
N TRP A 60 -6.67 -13.32 3.01
CA TRP A 60 -7.01 -12.38 4.08
C TRP A 60 -7.34 -13.07 5.41
N ALA A 61 -8.00 -14.22 5.39
CA ALA A 61 -8.28 -15.00 6.61
C ALA A 61 -7.00 -15.52 7.27
N ARG A 62 -6.03 -16.01 6.48
CA ARG A 62 -4.74 -16.50 6.98
C ARG A 62 -3.91 -15.39 7.60
N TYR A 63 -3.82 -14.25 6.92
CA TYR A 63 -3.13 -13.06 7.44
C TYR A 63 -3.72 -12.61 8.79
N ARG A 64 -5.06 -12.51 8.89
CA ARG A 64 -5.74 -12.14 10.14
C ARG A 64 -5.47 -13.11 11.29
N ALA A 65 -5.44 -14.41 11.01
CA ALA A 65 -5.14 -15.42 12.02
C ALA A 65 -3.71 -15.30 12.57
N GLU A 66 -2.73 -15.04 11.70
CA GLU A 66 -1.34 -14.80 12.07
C GLU A 66 -1.20 -13.56 12.97
N GLN A 67 -1.85 -12.47 12.59
CA GLN A 67 -1.81 -11.24 13.38
C GLN A 67 -2.47 -11.39 14.76
N LEU A 68 -3.58 -12.15 14.87
CA LEU A 68 -4.21 -12.44 16.16
C LEU A 68 -3.28 -13.27 17.08
N ALA A 69 -2.51 -14.19 16.50
CA ALA A 69 -1.52 -14.97 17.24
C ALA A 69 -0.35 -14.10 17.72
N LEU A 70 0.14 -13.17 16.89
CA LEU A 70 1.16 -12.19 17.28
C LEU A 70 0.67 -11.30 18.43
N LYS A 71 -0.57 -10.80 18.35
CA LYS A 71 -1.24 -10.04 19.42
C LYS A 71 -1.34 -10.84 20.72
N ALA A 72 -1.79 -12.08 20.66
CA ALA A 72 -1.90 -12.96 21.82
C ALA A 72 -0.53 -13.28 22.45
N ALA A 73 0.52 -13.34 21.63
CA ALA A 73 1.90 -13.52 22.08
C ALA A 73 2.57 -12.23 22.59
N GLY A 74 1.90 -11.07 22.51
CA GLY A 74 2.45 -9.78 22.91
C GLY A 74 3.54 -9.23 21.98
N ALA A 75 3.66 -9.79 20.77
CA ALA A 75 4.56 -9.30 19.73
C ALA A 75 3.94 -8.11 18.98
N PRO A 76 4.74 -7.21 18.38
CA PRO A 76 4.20 -6.15 17.53
C PRO A 76 3.42 -6.75 16.36
N TYR A 77 2.17 -6.30 16.20
CA TYR A 77 1.23 -6.71 15.17
C TYR A 77 0.70 -5.47 14.43
N ASP A 78 0.08 -5.67 13.26
CA ASP A 78 -0.56 -4.59 12.52
C ASP A 78 -1.83 -4.12 13.25
N ASN A 79 -1.96 -2.83 13.57
CA ASN A 79 -3.09 -2.34 14.38
C ASN A 79 -4.35 -2.12 13.52
N ASP A 80 -4.24 -2.10 12.19
CA ASP A 80 -5.35 -1.76 11.28
C ASP A 80 -6.42 -2.86 11.18
N ILE A 81 -6.12 -4.07 11.67
CA ILE A 81 -7.09 -5.18 11.79
C ILE A 81 -8.05 -5.00 12.97
N ASP A 82 -7.74 -4.14 13.95
CA ASP A 82 -8.61 -3.85 15.10
C ASP A 82 -9.73 -2.87 14.73
N THR A 83 -10.55 -3.20 13.72
CA THR A 83 -11.72 -2.39 13.31
C THR A 83 -12.79 -2.24 14.39
N THR A 84 -12.63 -2.89 15.54
CA THR A 84 -13.44 -2.64 16.76
C THR A 84 -12.99 -1.44 17.58
N ALA A 85 -11.79 -0.90 17.37
CA ALA A 85 -11.30 0.27 18.12
C ALA A 85 -11.98 1.58 17.68
N ASP A 86 -12.36 1.69 16.40
CA ASP A 86 -13.04 2.85 15.82
C ASP A 86 -14.57 2.65 15.65
N ALA A 87 -15.16 1.69 16.36
CA ALA A 87 -16.61 1.55 16.39
C ALA A 87 -17.23 2.76 17.13
N GLN A 88 -17.77 3.72 16.37
CA GLN A 88 -18.59 4.79 16.93
C GLN A 88 -19.64 4.19 17.90
N PRO A 89 -19.81 4.75 19.12
CA PRO A 89 -20.76 4.23 20.10
C PRO A 89 -22.18 4.44 19.56
N GLY A 90 -22.72 3.42 18.88
CA GLY A 90 -24.06 3.47 18.28
C GLY A 90 -24.27 2.59 17.04
N ALA A 91 -23.21 2.14 16.35
CA ALA A 91 -23.37 1.22 15.23
C ALA A 91 -23.52 -0.22 15.74
N ARG A 92 -24.76 -0.73 15.77
CA ARG A 92 -25.00 -2.17 15.98
C ARG A 92 -24.35 -2.93 14.81
N PRO A 93 -23.42 -3.87 15.05
CA PRO A 93 -22.93 -4.72 13.98
C PRO A 93 -24.11 -5.55 13.47
N GLN A 94 -24.51 -5.34 12.21
CA GLN A 94 -25.38 -6.29 11.53
C GLN A 94 -24.55 -7.54 11.30
N VAL A 95 -24.69 -8.51 12.20
CA VAL A 95 -24.24 -9.87 11.97
C VAL A 95 -25.01 -10.36 10.75
N LEU A 96 -24.37 -10.37 9.58
CA LEU A 96 -24.87 -11.08 8.42
C LEU A 96 -24.88 -12.55 8.81
N GLN A 97 -26.07 -13.06 9.14
CA GLN A 97 -26.29 -14.45 9.51
C GLN A 97 -25.85 -15.29 8.30
N GLU A 98 -24.80 -16.09 8.48
CA GLU A 98 -24.30 -17.02 7.48
C GLU A 98 -25.49 -17.87 6.98
N PRO A 99 -25.83 -17.87 5.68
CA PRO A 99 -26.93 -18.68 5.21
C PRO A 99 -26.57 -20.16 5.44
N ALA A 100 -27.47 -20.87 6.12
CA ALA A 100 -27.28 -22.27 6.48
C ALA A 100 -26.83 -23.10 5.25
N PRO A 101 -25.87 -24.03 5.41
CA PRO A 101 -25.37 -24.80 4.28
C PRO A 101 -26.52 -25.58 3.64
N PRO A 102 -26.63 -25.61 2.29
CA PRO A 102 -27.68 -26.35 1.61
C PRO A 102 -27.55 -27.84 1.96
N SER A 103 -28.62 -28.41 2.51
CA SER A 103 -28.70 -29.84 2.76
C SER A 103 -28.60 -30.60 1.44
N LEU A 104 -27.50 -31.34 1.27
CA LEU A 104 -27.32 -32.26 0.15
C LEU A 104 -28.27 -33.45 0.33
N ALA A 105 -29.50 -33.31 -0.17
CA ALA A 105 -30.43 -34.42 -0.28
C ALA A 105 -29.97 -35.36 -1.41
N VAL A 106 -29.21 -36.39 -1.05
CA VAL A 106 -28.91 -37.53 -1.92
C VAL A 106 -30.24 -38.26 -2.19
N LYS A 107 -30.86 -38.00 -3.34
CA LYS A 107 -31.98 -38.81 -3.83
C LYS A 107 -31.45 -40.16 -4.28
N ALA A 108 -31.75 -41.20 -3.50
CA ALA A 108 -31.58 -42.59 -3.91
C ALA A 108 -32.39 -42.84 -5.20
N ARG A 109 -31.69 -43.22 -6.28
CA ARG A 109 -32.34 -43.68 -7.52
C ARG A 109 -32.91 -45.07 -7.24
N LYS A 110 -34.20 -45.25 -7.53
CA LYS A 110 -34.85 -46.55 -7.56
C LYS A 110 -34.51 -47.21 -8.90
N THR A 111 -33.75 -48.30 -8.85
CA THR A 111 -33.42 -49.20 -9.97
C THR A 111 -34.70 -49.97 -10.39
N PRO A 112 -34.76 -50.51 -11.63
CA PRO A 112 -35.93 -50.50 -12.52
C PRO A 112 -37.14 -51.30 -12.05
#